data_AF-A0A3Q0FYZ5-F1
#
_entry.id   AF-A0A3Q0FYZ5-F1
#
_cell.length_a   1.000
_cell.length_b   1.000
_cell.length_c   1.000
_cell.angle_alpha   90.00
_cell.angle_beta   90.00
_cell.angle_gamma   90.00
#
_symmetry.space_group_name_H-M   'P 1'
#
loop_
_entity.id
_entity.type
_entity.pdbx_description
1 polymer ?
#
loop_
_entity_poly.entity_id
_entity_poly.type
_entity_poly.pdbx_seq_one_letter_code
_entity_poly.pdbx_strand_id
1 'polypeptide(L)'
;METLYHQTNKQIQEVQSYMGHLETSDKQSVHLVENEIQARLDKIFSNLERLEILSSKEPPNKRQNAKLRVDQLKYDVQHLQTALRNFQHRRYAREQQEKQREELLARTFTTNDTHKKILDVANMLGLSNTVMRLIEKRAFQDKYFMIGGMLLTCVIMFLVVQYLT
;
A
#
# COMPACT_ATOMS: atom_id res chain seq x y z
N MET A 1 -21.55 5.53 -2.87
CA MET A 1 -20.54 4.75 -3.63
C MET A 1 -19.95 5.61 -4.75
N GLU A 2 -20.77 6.18 -5.63
CA GLU A 2 -20.30 6.98 -6.78
C GLU A 2 -19.50 8.24 -6.42
N THR A 3 -19.90 8.98 -5.38
CA THR A 3 -19.17 10.18 -4.92
C THR A 3 -17.75 9.86 -4.48
N LEU A 4 -17.58 8.80 -3.68
CA LEU A 4 -16.28 8.34 -3.21
C LEU A 4 -15.43 7.81 -4.39
N TYR A 5 -16.07 7.21 -5.40
CA TYR A 5 -15.40 6.69 -6.59
C TYR A 5 -14.78 7.83 -7.41
N HIS A 6 -15.56 8.88 -7.69
CA HIS A 6 -15.05 10.06 -8.40
C HIS A 6 -13.97 10.79 -7.62
N GLN A 7 -14.13 10.92 -6.30
CA GLN A 7 -13.10 11.51 -5.45
C GLN A 7 -11.80 10.72 -5.51
N THR A 8 -11.88 9.39 -5.40
CA THR A 8 -10.71 8.50 -5.45
C THR A 8 -10.02 8.59 -6.82
N ASN A 9 -10.80 8.56 -7.89
CA ASN A 9 -10.26 8.69 -9.25
C ASN A 9 -9.56 10.04 -9.48
N LYS A 10 -10.14 11.13 -8.98
CA LYS A 10 -9.50 12.45 -9.03
C LYS A 10 -8.16 12.47 -8.29
N GLN A 11 -8.11 11.90 -7.08
CA GLN A 11 -6.88 11.82 -6.31
C GLN A 11 -5.79 11.00 -7.02
N ILE A 12 -6.17 9.93 -7.72
CA ILE A 12 -5.25 9.11 -8.53
C ILE A 12 -4.65 9.94 -9.67
N GLN A 13 -5.46 10.72 -10.39
CA GLN A 13 -4.98 11.61 -11.45
C GLN A 13 -4.04 12.70 -10.92
N GLU A 14 -4.33 13.26 -9.74
CA GLU A 14 -3.42 14.20 -9.08
C GLU A 14 -2.07 13.54 -8.76
N VAL A 15 -2.07 12.32 -8.20
CA VAL A 15 -0.84 11.57 -7.94
C VAL A 15 -0.04 11.30 -9.21
N GLN A 16 -0.71 10.93 -10.30
CA GLN A 16 -0.07 10.77 -11.61
C GLN A 16 0.62 12.06 -12.09
N SER A 17 -0.06 13.20 -11.95
CA SER A 17 0.52 14.50 -12.29
C SER A 17 1.74 14.81 -11.43
N TYR A 18 1.68 14.60 -10.10
CA TYR A 18 2.83 14.79 -9.22
C TYR A 18 3.99 13.86 -9.55
N MET A 19 3.73 12.61 -9.97
CA MET A 19 4.78 11.71 -10.45
C MET A 19 5.47 12.22 -11.71
N GLY A 20 4.74 12.83 -12.65
CA GLY A 20 5.35 13.49 -13.81
C GLY A 20 6.24 14.68 -13.41
N HIS A 21 5.82 15.45 -12.41
CA HIS A 21 6.65 16.53 -11.87
C HIS A 21 7.86 16.01 -11.08
N LEU A 22 7.77 14.81 -10.48
CA LEU A 22 8.86 14.18 -9.73
C LEU A 22 10.10 13.92 -10.61
N GLU A 23 9.91 13.57 -11.88
CA GLU A 23 10.99 13.33 -12.84
C GLU A 23 11.82 14.59 -13.15
N THR A 24 11.23 15.77 -13.00
CA THR A 24 11.82 17.06 -13.40
C THR A 24 12.23 17.94 -12.20
N SER A 25 11.91 17.50 -10.98
CA SER A 25 12.15 18.26 -9.76
C SER A 25 13.59 18.12 -9.25
N ASP A 26 14.09 19.15 -8.57
CA ASP A 26 15.44 19.16 -7.99
C ASP A 26 15.58 18.20 -6.78
N LYS A 27 16.79 17.64 -6.56
CA LYS A 27 17.09 16.64 -5.52
C LYS A 27 16.48 16.98 -4.14
N GLN A 28 16.48 18.25 -3.71
CA GLN A 28 15.90 18.63 -2.41
C GLN A 28 14.37 18.63 -2.41
N SER A 29 13.75 19.13 -3.48
CA SER A 29 12.29 19.18 -3.63
C SER A 29 11.65 17.81 -3.88
N VAL A 30 12.39 16.88 -4.50
CA VAL A 30 11.92 15.52 -4.81
C VAL A 30 11.48 14.78 -3.54
N HIS A 31 12.19 14.91 -2.42
CA HIS A 31 11.79 14.22 -1.17
C HIS A 31 10.47 14.73 -0.60
N LEU A 32 10.20 16.04 -0.70
CA LEU A 32 8.95 16.62 -0.24
C LEU A 32 7.78 16.14 -1.11
N VAL A 33 7.98 16.11 -2.43
CA VAL A 33 7.00 15.61 -3.38
C VAL A 33 6.76 14.10 -3.20
N GLU A 34 7.80 13.30 -2.95
CA GLU A 34 7.68 11.87 -2.61
C GLU A 34 6.80 11.65 -1.38
N ASN A 35 7.04 12.41 -0.31
CA ASN A 35 6.30 12.28 0.94
C ASN A 35 4.82 12.69 0.76
N GLU A 36 4.58 13.77 0.01
CA GLU A 36 3.23 14.20 -0.35
C GLU A 36 2.49 13.16 -1.22
N ILE A 37 3.17 12.56 -2.20
CA ILE A 37 2.63 11.47 -3.01
C ILE A 37 2.28 10.27 -2.11
N GLN A 38 3.16 9.89 -1.18
CA GLN A 38 2.88 8.79 -0.25
C GLN A 38 1.66 9.06 0.63
N ALA A 39 1.57 10.25 1.24
CA ALA A 39 0.41 10.63 2.06
C ALA A 39 -0.91 10.61 1.26
N ARG A 40 -0.86 10.99 -0.03
CA ARG A 40 -2.03 10.92 -0.92
C ARG A 40 -2.38 9.49 -1.30
N LEU A 41 -1.39 8.64 -1.58
CA LEU A 41 -1.60 7.21 -1.81
C LEU A 41 -2.27 6.54 -0.60
N ASP A 42 -1.82 6.83 0.62
CA ASP A 42 -2.44 6.30 1.84
C ASP A 42 -3.91 6.72 2.00
N LYS A 43 -4.23 7.98 1.66
CA LYS A 43 -5.61 8.47 1.64
C LYS A 43 -6.45 7.77 0.57
N ILE A 44 -5.89 7.54 -0.61
CA ILE A 44 -6.54 6.79 -1.70
C ILE A 44 -6.81 5.35 -1.26
N PHE A 45 -5.85 4.70 -0.59
CA PHE A 45 -6.04 3.35 -0.04
C PHE A 45 -7.21 3.31 0.95
N SER A 46 -7.27 4.25 1.91
CA SER A 46 -8.39 4.31 2.85
C SER A 46 -9.74 4.50 2.16
N ASN A 47 -9.77 5.27 1.07
CA ASN A 47 -10.98 5.45 0.26
C ASN A 47 -11.36 4.18 -0.51
N LEU A 48 -10.40 3.47 -1.09
CA LEU A 48 -10.63 2.19 -1.78
C LEU A 48 -11.16 1.11 -0.83
N GLU A 49 -10.61 1.04 0.37
CA GLU A 49 -11.07 0.15 1.43
C GLU A 49 -12.53 0.41 1.79
N ARG A 50 -12.94 1.68 1.87
CA ARG A 50 -14.34 2.07 2.06
C ARG A 50 -15.21 1.74 0.84
N LEU A 51 -14.68 1.93 -0.37
CA LEU A 51 -15.39 1.64 -1.62
C LEU A 51 -15.66 0.14 -1.80
N GLU A 52 -14.73 -0.70 -1.38
CA GLU A 52 -14.87 -2.16 -1.39
C GLU A 52 -16.00 -2.63 -0.46
N ILE A 53 -16.11 -2.03 0.74
CA ILE A 53 -17.23 -2.30 1.66
C ILE A 53 -18.56 -1.82 1.08
N LEU A 54 -18.58 -0.67 0.41
CA LEU A 54 -19.80 -0.16 -0.23
C LEU A 54 -20.21 -1.02 -1.42
N SER A 55 -19.24 -1.48 -2.21
CA SER A 55 -19.45 -2.35 -3.36
C SER A 55 -20.05 -3.70 -2.94
N SER A 56 -19.59 -4.29 -1.82
CA SER A 56 -20.14 -5.56 -1.33
C SER A 56 -21.59 -5.45 -0.84
N LYS A 57 -22.01 -4.26 -0.43
CA LYS A 57 -23.37 -3.93 0.05
C LYS A 57 -24.35 -3.57 -1.07
N GLU A 58 -23.90 -3.47 -2.33
CA GLU A 58 -24.80 -3.18 -3.45
C GLU A 58 -25.65 -4.39 -3.87
N PRO A 59 -26.85 -4.13 -4.43
CA PRO A 59 -27.71 -5.20 -4.94
C PRO A 59 -26.99 -6.02 -6.01
N PRO A 60 -27.30 -7.33 -6.13
CA PRO A 60 -26.55 -8.27 -6.97
C PRO A 60 -26.37 -7.81 -8.43
N ASN A 61 -27.36 -7.11 -8.99
CA ASN A 61 -27.33 -6.58 -10.36
C ASN A 61 -26.30 -5.45 -10.57
N LYS A 62 -25.94 -4.70 -9.53
CA LYS A 62 -24.96 -3.59 -9.59
C LYS A 62 -23.60 -3.96 -8.99
N ARG A 63 -23.60 -4.94 -8.08
CA ARG A 63 -22.42 -5.41 -7.34
C ARG A 63 -21.25 -5.79 -8.25
N GLN A 64 -21.50 -6.49 -9.35
CA GLN A 64 -20.44 -6.91 -10.27
C GLN A 64 -19.73 -5.70 -10.93
N ASN A 65 -20.48 -4.71 -11.39
CA ASN A 65 -19.91 -3.51 -12.00
C ASN A 65 -19.14 -2.67 -10.97
N ALA A 66 -19.67 -2.54 -9.76
CA ALA A 66 -19.01 -1.85 -8.67
C ALA A 66 -17.67 -2.52 -8.29
N LYS A 67 -17.64 -3.86 -8.22
CA LYS A 67 -16.39 -4.60 -7.95
C LYS A 67 -15.36 -4.38 -9.06
N LEU A 68 -15.76 -4.47 -10.32
CA LEU A 68 -14.86 -4.24 -11.45
C LEU A 68 -14.22 -2.84 -11.38
N ARG A 69 -15.00 -1.81 -11.05
CA ARG A 69 -14.50 -0.44 -10.88
C ARG A 69 -13.52 -0.31 -9.70
N VAL A 70 -13.80 -0.96 -8.58
CA VAL A 70 -12.87 -1.02 -7.43
C VAL A 70 -11.57 -1.69 -7.83
N ASP A 71 -11.64 -2.80 -8.55
CA ASP A 71 -10.46 -3.57 -8.97
C ASP A 71 -9.59 -2.79 -9.95
N GLN A 72 -10.21 -2.04 -10.88
CA GLN A 72 -9.50 -1.11 -11.76
C GLN A 72 -8.72 -0.05 -10.97
N LEU A 73 -9.38 0.64 -10.03
CA LEU A 73 -8.70 1.65 -9.23
C LEU A 73 -7.59 1.05 -8.35
N LYS A 74 -7.78 -0.18 -7.83
CA LYS A 74 -6.73 -0.90 -7.10
C LYS A 74 -5.50 -1.15 -7.98
N TYR A 75 -5.71 -1.59 -9.21
CA TYR A 75 -4.64 -1.83 -10.17
C TYR A 75 -3.87 -0.53 -10.48
N ASP A 76 -4.57 0.57 -10.76
CA ASP A 76 -3.94 1.86 -11.05
C ASP A 76 -3.08 2.35 -9.89
N VAL A 77 -3.59 2.25 -8.66
CA VAL A 77 -2.85 2.65 -7.45
C VAL A 77 -1.62 1.77 -7.22
N GLN A 78 -1.73 0.45 -7.42
CA GLN A 78 -0.58 -0.46 -7.33
C GLN A 78 0.51 -0.12 -8.36
N HIS A 79 0.12 0.24 -9.57
CA HIS A 79 1.05 0.67 -10.61
C HIS A 79 1.77 1.96 -10.21
N LEU A 80 1.05 2.96 -9.71
CA LEU A 80 1.64 4.22 -9.23
C LEU A 80 2.59 4.01 -8.06
N GLN A 81 2.22 3.17 -7.11
CA GLN A 81 3.07 2.85 -5.97
C GLN A 81 4.36 2.14 -6.41
N THR A 82 4.27 1.20 -7.37
CA THR A 82 5.43 0.51 -7.93
C THR A 82 6.36 1.49 -8.65
N ALA A 83 5.80 2.40 -9.43
CA ALA A 83 6.55 3.44 -10.12
C ALA A 83 7.26 4.38 -9.13
N LEU A 84 6.56 4.89 -8.10
CA LEU A 84 7.18 5.70 -7.04
C LEU A 84 8.34 4.96 -6.35
N ARG A 85 8.15 3.68 -6.04
CA ARG A 85 9.21 2.85 -5.45
C ARG A 85 10.42 2.71 -6.37
N ASN A 86 10.21 2.54 -7.66
CA ASN A 86 11.31 2.48 -8.63
C ASN A 86 12.07 3.80 -8.72
N PHE A 87 11.36 4.93 -8.63
CA PHE A 87 11.99 6.26 -8.53
C PHE A 87 12.85 6.39 -7.29
N GLN A 88 12.30 6.07 -6.12
CA GLN A 88 13.00 6.12 -4.84
C GLN A 88 14.23 5.19 -4.84
N HIS A 89 14.09 3.98 -5.36
CA HIS A 89 15.19 3.02 -5.44
C HIS A 89 16.30 3.53 -6.37
N ARG A 90 15.97 4.06 -7.54
CA ARG A 90 16.96 4.65 -8.47
C ARG A 90 17.68 5.84 -7.83
N ARG A 91 16.95 6.69 -7.10
CA ARG A 91 17.51 7.83 -6.37
C ARG A 91 18.45 7.36 -5.26
N TYR A 92 18.00 6.46 -4.40
CA TYR A 92 18.79 5.93 -3.28
C TYR A 92 20.04 5.21 -3.79
N ALA A 93 19.94 4.44 -4.87
CA ALA A 93 21.10 3.80 -5.49
C ALA A 93 22.13 4.83 -5.99
N ARG A 94 21.68 5.95 -6.58
CA ARG A 94 22.57 7.06 -6.98
C ARG A 94 23.23 7.73 -5.78
N GLU A 95 22.49 8.02 -4.71
CA GLU A 95 23.05 8.60 -3.49
C GLU A 95 24.04 7.65 -2.80
N GLN A 96 23.77 6.34 -2.77
CA GLN A 96 24.70 5.35 -2.24
C GLN A 96 25.97 5.24 -3.08
N GLN A 97 25.87 5.36 -4.42
CA GLN A 97 27.04 5.40 -5.30
C GLN A 97 27.87 6.68 -5.09
N GLU A 98 27.22 7.84 -4.94
CA GLU A 98 27.89 9.10 -4.61
C GLU A 98 28.61 8.99 -3.25
N LYS A 99 27.91 8.51 -2.21
CA LYS A 99 28.48 8.28 -0.88
C LYS A 99 29.60 7.25 -0.89
N GLN A 100 29.47 6.13 -1.62
CA GLN A 100 30.54 5.15 -1.74
C GLN A 100 31.76 5.72 -2.47
N ARG A 101 31.55 6.56 -3.49
CA ARG A 101 32.65 7.25 -4.18
C ARG A 101 33.34 8.23 -3.24
N GLU A 102 32.59 8.99 -2.46
CA GLU A 102 33.13 9.87 -1.42
C GLU A 102 33.84 9.08 -0.33
N GLU A 103 33.28 7.96 0.13
CA GLU A 103 33.93 7.05 1.08
C GLU A 103 35.22 6.48 0.49
N LEU A 104 35.29 6.10 -0.79
CA LEU A 104 36.55 5.65 -1.40
C LEU A 104 37.62 6.76 -1.46
N LEU A 105 37.20 8.02 -1.65
CA LEU A 105 38.07 9.20 -1.59
C LEU A 105 38.44 9.58 -0.15
N ALA A 106 37.53 9.37 0.81
CA ALA A 106 37.67 9.71 2.22
C ALA A 106 38.29 8.57 3.04
N ARG A 107 38.29 7.32 2.58
CA ARG A 107 38.85 6.14 3.28
C ARG A 107 40.38 6.20 3.41
N THR A 108 41.05 7.16 2.77
CA THR A 108 42.41 7.55 3.18
C THR A 108 42.45 8.16 4.59
N PHE A 109 41.31 8.65 5.12
CA PHE A 109 41.17 9.27 6.42
C PHE A 109 39.81 8.94 7.09
N THR A 110 39.87 8.04 8.07
CA THR A 110 38.93 7.91 9.21
C THR A 110 37.67 7.05 9.05
N THR A 111 37.39 6.32 10.14
CA THR A 111 36.39 5.25 10.32
C THR A 111 35.28 5.75 11.24
N ASN A 112 34.00 5.58 10.87
CA ASN A 112 32.84 5.12 11.67
C ASN A 112 31.49 5.69 11.15
N ASP A 113 30.70 4.91 10.37
CA ASP A 113 29.37 5.32 9.87
C ASP A 113 28.30 4.19 9.94
N THR A 114 28.33 3.38 10.99
CA THR A 114 27.43 2.22 11.13
C THR A 114 25.98 2.60 11.50
N HIS A 115 25.76 3.77 12.09
CA HIS A 115 24.42 4.18 12.58
C HIS A 115 23.47 4.71 11.49
N LYS A 116 23.96 5.35 10.43
CA LYS A 116 23.09 5.87 9.34
C LYS A 116 22.42 4.76 8.53
N LYS A 117 23.10 3.61 8.37
CA LYS A 117 22.61 2.47 7.59
C LYS A 117 21.33 1.84 8.16
N ILE A 118 21.15 1.85 9.47
CA ILE A 118 19.99 1.21 10.11
C ILE A 118 18.71 2.04 9.92
N LEU A 119 18.81 3.37 9.96
CA LEU A 119 17.66 4.26 9.80
C LEU A 119 17.12 4.23 8.35
N ASP A 120 18.00 4.21 7.36
CA ASP A 120 17.62 4.08 5.94
C ASP A 120 17.03 2.70 5.63
N VAL A 121 17.55 1.63 6.23
CA VAL A 121 17.02 0.26 6.05
C VAL A 121 15.66 0.09 6.73
N ALA A 122 15.45 0.69 7.91
CA ALA A 122 14.15 0.69 8.58
C ALA A 122 13.08 1.44 7.77
N ASN A 123 13.43 2.59 7.16
CA ASN A 123 12.52 3.35 6.31
C ASN A 123 12.21 2.62 4.98
N MET A 124 13.18 1.89 4.42
CA MET A 124 13.04 1.10 3.20
C MET A 124 12.21 -0.19 3.39
N LEU A 125 12.24 -0.79 4.58
CA LEU A 125 11.50 -2.03 4.90
C LEU A 125 10.11 -1.79 5.52
N GLY A 126 9.89 -0.66 6.19
CA GLY A 126 8.66 -0.36 6.94
C GLY A 126 7.43 -0.01 6.09
N LEU A 127 7.63 0.67 4.96
CA LEU A 127 6.52 1.11 4.09
C LEU A 127 6.02 -0.01 3.14
N SER A 128 6.92 -0.86 2.63
CA SER A 128 6.57 -1.79 1.54
C SER A 128 5.83 -3.06 1.99
N ASN A 129 6.09 -3.58 3.19
CA ASN A 129 5.44 -4.81 3.67
C ASN A 129 4.08 -4.55 4.33
N THR A 130 3.82 -3.34 4.80
CA THR A 130 2.56 -3.00 5.46
C THR A 130 1.47 -2.75 4.42
N VAL A 131 1.77 -2.01 3.34
CA VAL A 131 0.79 -1.72 2.28
C VAL A 131 0.43 -2.96 1.44
N MET A 132 1.41 -3.81 1.12
CA MET A 132 1.15 -5.11 0.44
C MET A 132 0.28 -6.03 1.32
N ARG A 133 0.59 -6.13 2.62
CA ARG A 133 -0.20 -6.96 3.57
C ARG A 133 -1.58 -6.37 3.86
N LEU A 134 -1.77 -5.06 3.81
CA LEU A 134 -3.09 -4.43 3.99
C LEU A 134 -4.03 -4.71 2.81
N ILE A 135 -3.49 -4.88 1.60
CA ILE A 135 -4.25 -5.30 0.41
C ILE A 135 -4.54 -6.81 0.45
N GLU A 136 -3.57 -7.65 0.80
CA GLU A 136 -3.73 -9.12 0.83
C GLU A 136 -4.64 -9.61 1.96
N LYS A 137 -4.64 -8.95 3.12
CA LYS A 137 -5.35 -9.46 4.31
C LYS A 137 -6.87 -9.38 4.20
N ARG A 138 -7.42 -8.59 3.28
CA ARG A 138 -8.87 -8.42 3.10
C ARG A 138 -9.53 -9.51 2.27
N ALA A 139 -8.78 -10.22 1.42
CA ALA A 139 -9.26 -11.44 0.77
C ALA A 139 -9.18 -12.68 1.69
N PHE A 140 -8.36 -12.63 2.74
CA PHE A 140 -8.19 -13.75 3.68
C PHE A 140 -9.20 -13.73 4.84
N GLN A 141 -9.85 -12.59 5.10
CA GLN A 141 -10.85 -12.47 6.16
C GLN A 141 -12.16 -13.24 5.85
N ASP A 142 -12.48 -13.44 4.56
CA ASP A 142 -13.59 -14.32 4.14
C ASP A 142 -13.36 -15.77 4.59
N LYS A 143 -12.08 -16.21 4.66
CA LYS A 143 -11.73 -17.57 5.07
C LYS A 143 -11.97 -17.82 6.57
N TYR A 144 -11.79 -16.80 7.40
CA TYR A 144 -12.05 -16.89 8.84
C TYR A 144 -13.55 -16.87 9.16
N PHE A 145 -14.36 -16.08 8.45
CA PHE A 145 -15.82 -16.10 8.60
C PHE A 145 -16.40 -17.46 8.19
N MET A 146 -15.87 -18.09 7.13
CA MET A 146 -16.31 -19.42 6.68
C MET A 146 -15.94 -20.53 7.67
N ILE A 147 -14.70 -20.52 8.21
CA ILE A 147 -14.26 -21.49 9.22
C ILE A 147 -15.00 -21.31 10.55
N GLY A 148 -15.27 -20.07 10.95
CA GLY A 148 -16.08 -19.78 12.15
C GLY A 148 -17.50 -20.31 12.03
N GLY A 149 -18.13 -20.19 10.86
CA GLY A 149 -19.47 -20.74 10.60
C GLY A 149 -19.53 -22.27 10.69
N MET A 150 -18.49 -22.98 10.21
CA MET A 150 -18.42 -24.44 10.29
C MET A 150 -18.17 -24.95 11.72
N LEU A 151 -17.34 -24.26 12.51
CA LEU A 151 -17.12 -24.64 13.92
C LEU A 151 -18.36 -24.38 14.78
N LEU A 152 -19.07 -23.29 14.52
CA LEU A 152 -20.28 -22.94 15.26
C LEU A 152 -21.38 -24.00 15.09
N THR A 153 -21.58 -24.50 13.86
CA THR A 153 -22.57 -25.58 13.62
C THR A 153 -22.16 -26.88 14.30
N CYS A 154 -20.88 -27.21 14.33
CA CYS A 154 -20.36 -28.36 15.07
C CYS A 154 -20.57 -28.24 16.59
N VAL A 155 -20.32 -27.07 17.19
CA VAL A 155 -20.52 -26.83 18.63
C VAL A 155 -22.00 -26.87 18.99
N ILE A 156 -22.88 -26.29 18.16
CA ILE A 156 -24.33 -26.35 18.38
C ILE A 156 -24.83 -27.80 18.31
N MET A 157 -24.40 -28.58 17.31
CA MET A 157 -24.72 -30.02 17.24
C MET A 157 -24.25 -30.77 18.49
N PHE A 158 -23.03 -30.50 18.96
CA PHE A 158 -22.47 -31.15 20.14
C PHE A 158 -23.26 -30.80 21.43
N LEU A 159 -23.61 -29.53 21.62
CA LEU A 159 -24.40 -29.07 22.75
C LEU A 159 -25.81 -29.67 22.75
N VAL A 160 -26.45 -29.78 21.58
CA VAL A 160 -27.77 -30.43 21.47
C VAL A 160 -27.69 -31.91 21.88
N VAL A 161 -26.65 -32.63 21.47
CA VAL A 161 -26.47 -34.05 21.86
C VAL A 161 -26.24 -34.20 23.37
N GLN A 162 -25.43 -33.34 23.99
CA GLN A 162 -25.20 -33.33 25.44
C GLN A 162 -26.44 -32.93 26.26
N TYR A 163 -27.33 -32.11 25.70
CA TYR A 163 -28.54 -31.67 26.40
C TYR A 163 -29.73 -32.62 26.23
N LEU A 164 -29.72 -33.46 25.19
CA LEU A 164 -30.73 -34.50 24.94
C LEU A 164 -30.33 -35.91 25.46
N THR A 165 -29.10 -36.09 25.94
CA THR A 165 -28.61 -37.33 26.57
C THR A 165 -28.48 -37.11 28.07
#